data_AF-A0A9P1C440-F1
#
_entry.id   AF-A0A9P1C440-F1
#
_cell.length_a   1.000
_cell.length_b   1.000
_cell.length_c   1.000
_cell.angle_alpha   90.00
_cell.angle_beta   90.00
_cell.angle_gamma   90.00
#
_symmetry.space_group_name_H-M   'P 1'
#
loop_
_entity.id
_entity.type
_entity.pdbx_description
1 polymer ?
#
loop_
_entity_poly.entity_id
_entity_poly.type
_entity_poly.pdbx_seq_one_letter_code
_entity_poly.pdbx_strand_id
1 'polypeptide(L)'
;MMRPLAWCFVGWGMATPARWLEGLNVLEGKTYPHHPVMLQVPQQSFKIEPGFVMDLCGLKVPHYFDCTNLCNRSNFQWLGDEFNYYRDVPSRRLACLEHQAHSLAKLSHIQVRLPLIDDDYGEHVSVYQSMLRHRHGTFRVMELGARWGTWAARAITFLRAVKPEVLHEAYFVEPARRSCGAVVQVMKLNGIRYQLRCTLATPEVFLEMMQGIDFMDLLHVDIQGAEDKLFTDPRVAQVLRKHVARIILGTHSELIHSKLAELYKDWIPIFSLPTGPGHVACLMEHFRQNGTDFGPSVEDWNRVRERKCFHPTPQGGVVNMDGLLVLDNVRWVDEAKAFSLNDTDLRIDDLKA
;
A
#
# COMPACT_ATOMS: atom_id res chain seq x y z
N MET A 1 39.97 39.26 8.71
CA MET A 1 38.75 39.20 9.55
C MET A 1 37.86 38.07 9.05
N MET A 2 37.93 36.89 9.68
CA MET A 2 37.03 35.78 9.39
C MET A 2 35.78 35.93 10.26
N ARG A 3 34.59 35.90 9.66
CA ARG A 3 33.33 35.83 10.41
C ARG A 3 33.14 34.40 10.92
N PRO A 4 32.74 34.20 12.19
CA PRO A 4 32.44 32.88 12.69
C PRO A 4 31.14 32.38 12.05
N LEU A 5 31.18 31.17 11.48
CA LEU A 5 30.00 30.40 11.12
C LEU A 5 29.25 30.09 12.42
N ALA A 6 28.16 30.83 12.68
CA ALA A 6 27.24 30.52 13.75
C ALA A 6 26.54 29.20 13.39
N TRP A 7 26.88 28.14 14.13
CA TRP A 7 26.25 26.84 14.01
C TRP A 7 24.79 26.95 14.47
N CYS A 8 23.83 26.69 13.58
CA CYS A 8 22.45 26.42 13.92
C CYS A 8 22.33 25.06 14.63
N PHE A 9 22.79 24.97 15.88
CA PHE A 9 22.36 23.90 16.78
C PHE A 9 21.07 24.35 17.46
N VAL A 10 19.93 24.21 16.76
CA VAL A 10 18.64 24.11 17.45
C VAL A 10 18.71 22.84 18.27
N GLY A 11 18.54 22.96 19.59
CA GLY A 11 18.78 21.89 20.55
C GLY A 11 18.13 20.58 20.12
N TRP A 12 18.95 19.53 19.99
CA TRP A 12 18.48 18.16 19.92
C TRP A 12 17.94 17.77 21.29
N GLY A 13 16.74 18.26 21.62
CA GLY A 13 15.95 17.66 22.69
C GLY A 13 15.80 16.19 22.32
N MET A 14 16.29 15.28 23.17
CA MET A 14 16.09 13.85 22.99
C MET A 14 14.61 13.64 22.72
N ALA A 15 14.27 13.25 21.49
CA ALA A 15 12.90 13.03 21.10
C ALA A 15 12.30 12.04 22.10
N THR A 16 11.30 12.47 22.85
CA THR A 16 10.58 11.58 23.74
C THR A 16 10.04 10.41 22.90
N PRO A 17 10.09 9.16 23.39
CA PRO A 17 9.65 7.97 22.66
C PRO A 17 8.23 8.07 22.07
N ALA A 18 7.42 9.02 22.56
CA ALA A 18 6.05 9.26 22.13
C ALA A 18 5.90 9.64 20.64
N ARG A 19 6.89 10.25 19.99
CA ARG A 19 6.72 10.73 18.60
C ARG A 19 6.63 9.63 17.53
N TRP A 20 7.05 8.40 17.83
CA TRP A 20 6.93 7.27 16.90
C TRP A 20 5.51 6.71 16.81
N LEU A 21 4.63 7.14 17.71
CA LEU A 21 3.24 6.70 17.75
C LEU A 21 2.35 7.47 16.79
N GLU A 22 2.85 8.54 16.17
CA GLU A 22 2.06 9.43 15.32
C GLU A 22 2.55 9.42 13.86
N GLY A 23 1.60 9.32 12.93
CA GLY A 23 1.81 9.54 11.50
C GLY A 23 1.49 10.97 11.12
N LEU A 24 2.30 11.54 10.22
CA LEU A 24 2.00 12.83 9.60
C LEU A 24 0.96 12.61 8.49
N ASN A 25 -0.18 13.28 8.58
CA ASN A 25 -1.11 13.44 7.47
C ASN A 25 -0.62 14.58 6.58
N VAL A 26 -0.21 14.24 5.36
CA VAL A 26 0.38 15.19 4.40
C VAL A 26 -0.60 16.25 3.94
N LEU A 27 -1.89 15.90 3.84
CA LEU A 27 -2.92 16.82 3.41
C LEU A 27 -3.20 17.86 4.48
N GLU A 28 -3.08 17.56 5.78
CA GLU A 28 -3.42 18.52 6.83
C GLU A 28 -2.19 19.18 7.48
N GLY A 29 -1.00 18.60 7.30
CA GLY A 29 0.19 19.02 8.04
C GLY A 29 0.08 18.77 9.54
N LYS A 30 -0.79 17.83 9.95
CA LYS A 30 -1.04 17.45 11.34
C LYS A 30 -0.61 16.01 11.58
N THR A 31 -0.27 15.70 12.83
CA THR A 31 0.01 14.33 13.25
C THR A 31 -1.24 13.68 13.83
N TYR A 32 -1.38 12.37 13.59
CA TYR A 32 -2.45 11.53 14.12
C TYR A 32 -1.83 10.25 14.67
N PRO A 33 -2.41 9.61 15.69
CA PRO A 33 -1.97 8.30 16.12
C PRO A 33 -1.96 7.31 14.95
N HIS A 34 -0.86 6.58 14.80
CA HIS A 34 -0.81 5.45 13.87
C HIS A 34 -1.83 4.39 14.27
N HIS A 35 -2.29 3.65 13.26
CA HIS A 35 -3.16 2.51 13.52
C HIS A 35 -2.36 1.46 14.32
N PRO A 36 -2.95 0.80 15.34
CA PRO A 36 -2.22 -0.14 16.20
C PRO A 36 -1.46 -1.25 15.46
N VAL A 37 -1.96 -1.67 14.30
CA VAL A 37 -1.29 -2.62 13.38
C VAL A 37 0.06 -2.10 12.90
N MET A 38 0.17 -0.82 12.55
CA MET A 38 1.44 -0.21 12.13
C MET A 38 2.46 -0.18 13.26
N LEU A 39 2.00 -0.08 14.50
CA LEU A 39 2.86 -0.12 15.68
C LEU A 39 3.44 -1.52 15.95
N GLN A 40 2.93 -2.56 15.29
CA GLN A 40 3.49 -3.92 15.36
C GLN A 40 4.68 -4.13 14.42
N VAL A 41 4.97 -3.16 13.54
CA VAL A 41 6.04 -3.27 12.55
C VAL A 41 7.41 -3.12 13.23
N PRO A 42 8.28 -4.14 13.18
CA PRO A 42 9.60 -4.06 13.80
C PRO A 42 10.41 -2.90 13.20
N GLN A 43 10.73 -1.91 14.04
CA GLN A 43 11.58 -0.78 13.65
C GLN A 43 13.04 -1.20 13.69
N GLN A 44 13.57 -1.62 12.54
CA GLN A 44 14.95 -2.11 12.39
C GLN A 44 15.75 -1.22 11.44
N SER A 45 17.08 -1.21 11.63
CA SER A 45 18.00 -0.59 10.69
C SER A 45 18.44 -1.61 9.65
N PHE A 46 18.43 -1.22 8.39
CA PHE A 46 18.84 -2.05 7.27
C PHE A 46 20.08 -1.46 6.60
N LYS A 47 20.96 -2.33 6.11
CA LYS A 47 22.09 -1.90 5.30
C LYS A 47 21.58 -1.25 4.01
N ILE A 48 22.13 -0.08 3.69
CA ILE A 48 21.82 0.58 2.41
C ILE A 48 22.53 -0.17 1.30
N GLU A 49 21.77 -0.58 0.29
CA GLU A 49 22.29 -1.26 -0.89
C GLU A 49 22.08 -0.38 -2.13
N PRO A 50 23.17 -0.01 -2.84
CA PRO A 50 23.05 0.76 -4.07
C PRO A 50 22.10 0.06 -5.06
N GLY A 51 21.18 0.83 -5.63
CA GLY A 51 20.19 0.27 -6.57
C GLY A 51 18.83 -0.06 -5.95
N PHE A 52 18.70 -0.09 -4.62
CA PHE A 52 17.48 -0.53 -3.95
C PHE A 52 16.99 0.46 -2.90
N VAL A 53 15.69 0.76 -2.95
CA VAL A 53 14.98 1.36 -1.82
C VAL A 53 14.72 0.27 -0.80
N MET A 54 15.02 0.57 0.46
CA MET A 54 14.63 -0.27 1.60
C MET A 54 13.27 0.21 2.09
N ASP A 55 12.26 -0.65 1.98
CA ASP A 55 10.93 -0.44 2.57
C ASP A 55 10.84 -1.17 3.94
N LEU A 56 9.72 -1.04 4.63
CA LEU A 56 9.47 -1.66 5.93
C LEU A 56 9.75 -3.17 5.91
N CYS A 57 10.16 -3.67 7.08
CA CYS A 57 10.53 -5.08 7.28
C CYS A 57 11.66 -5.58 6.35
N GLY A 58 12.50 -4.67 5.83
CA GLY A 58 13.66 -5.00 5.03
C GLY A 58 13.33 -5.41 3.60
N LEU A 59 12.13 -5.10 3.11
CA LEU A 59 11.74 -5.31 1.73
C LEU A 59 12.65 -4.48 0.82
N LYS A 60 13.33 -5.17 -0.11
CA LYS A 60 14.16 -4.53 -1.12
C LYS A 60 13.37 -4.32 -2.39
N VAL A 61 13.33 -3.08 -2.88
CA VAL A 61 12.68 -2.73 -4.14
C VAL A 61 13.69 -2.00 -5.03
N PRO A 62 13.93 -2.44 -6.28
CA PRO A 62 14.74 -1.67 -7.21
C PRO A 62 14.22 -0.23 -7.31
N HIS A 63 15.08 0.75 -7.06
CA HIS A 63 14.61 2.14 -6.90
C HIS A 63 13.89 2.67 -8.14
N TYR A 64 14.20 2.17 -9.33
CA TYR A 64 13.57 2.62 -10.56
C TYR A 64 12.12 2.13 -10.73
N PHE A 65 11.61 1.27 -9.84
CA PHE A 65 10.19 0.90 -9.82
C PHE A 65 9.31 1.92 -9.09
N ASP A 66 9.83 2.67 -8.12
CA ASP A 66 9.02 3.64 -7.35
C ASP A 66 9.64 5.03 -7.30
N CYS A 67 10.90 5.20 -7.68
CA CYS A 67 11.68 6.43 -7.50
C CYS A 67 12.32 6.89 -8.83
N THR A 68 11.55 6.83 -9.92
CA THR A 68 11.95 7.09 -11.32
C THR A 68 12.74 8.40 -11.58
N ASN A 69 12.91 9.28 -10.59
CA ASN A 69 13.54 10.59 -10.70
C ASN A 69 14.74 10.86 -9.77
N LEU A 70 15.30 9.85 -9.08
CA LEU A 70 16.46 10.11 -8.21
C LEU A 70 17.75 10.32 -9.04
N CYS A 71 18.30 11.54 -8.93
CA CYS A 71 19.68 11.95 -9.23
C CYS A 71 20.25 11.92 -10.67
N ASN A 72 19.54 11.49 -11.73
CA ASN A 72 20.04 11.77 -13.08
C ASN A 72 18.97 11.66 -14.19
N ARG A 73 18.30 12.77 -14.50
CA ARG A 73 17.31 12.85 -15.59
C ARG A 73 17.89 12.49 -16.96
N SER A 74 19.19 12.64 -17.17
CA SER A 74 19.79 12.48 -18.50
C SER A 74 19.95 11.03 -18.96
N ASN A 75 19.93 10.07 -18.02
CA ASN A 75 20.31 8.68 -18.33
C ASN A 75 19.17 7.68 -18.25
N PHE A 76 18.00 8.08 -17.72
CA PHE A 76 16.83 7.23 -17.74
C PHE A 76 15.90 7.66 -18.88
N GLN A 77 15.94 6.91 -19.98
CA GLN A 77 14.82 6.90 -20.91
C GLN A 77 13.60 6.46 -20.11
N TRP A 78 12.58 7.33 -20.06
CA TRP A 78 11.30 7.06 -19.44
C TRP A 78 10.81 5.65 -19.83
N LEU A 79 10.82 4.72 -18.87
CA LEU A 79 10.41 3.33 -19.07
C LEU A 79 8.87 3.16 -18.99
N GLY A 80 8.11 4.19 -19.33
CA GLY A 80 6.65 4.23 -19.28
C GLY A 80 6.09 4.69 -17.92
N ASP A 81 4.81 5.03 -17.91
CA ASP A 81 4.09 5.55 -16.73
C ASP A 81 3.65 4.47 -15.73
N GLU A 82 3.93 3.20 -16.01
CA GLU A 82 3.51 2.02 -15.21
C GLU A 82 4.07 2.03 -13.77
N PHE A 83 5.05 2.90 -13.47
CA PHE A 83 5.81 2.91 -12.22
C PHE A 83 5.87 4.28 -11.51
N ASN A 84 4.83 5.11 -11.68
CA ASN A 84 4.87 6.52 -11.25
C ASN A 84 4.42 6.83 -9.81
N TYR A 85 4.43 5.87 -8.87
CA TYR A 85 4.01 6.12 -7.48
C TYR A 85 4.79 7.25 -6.77
N TYR A 86 6.02 7.53 -7.19
CA TYR A 86 6.76 8.73 -6.75
C TYR A 86 5.93 10.02 -6.86
N ARG A 87 5.13 10.13 -7.92
CA ARG A 87 4.34 11.32 -8.24
C ARG A 87 2.99 11.27 -7.55
N ASP A 88 2.34 10.11 -7.54
CA ASP A 88 0.95 10.01 -7.11
C ASP A 88 0.81 9.83 -5.58
N VAL A 89 1.79 9.21 -4.91
CA VAL A 89 1.71 8.86 -3.48
C VAL A 89 2.80 9.55 -2.64
N PRO A 90 2.44 10.53 -1.77
CA PRO A 90 3.40 11.28 -0.95
C PRO A 90 4.33 10.44 -0.07
N SER A 91 3.85 9.36 0.54
CA SER A 91 4.62 8.44 1.37
C SER A 91 5.72 7.75 0.56
N ARG A 92 5.42 7.35 -0.68
CA ARG A 92 6.41 6.79 -1.62
C ARG A 92 7.44 7.81 -2.04
N ARG A 93 7.00 9.03 -2.35
CA ARG A 93 7.92 10.12 -2.63
C ARG A 93 8.89 10.37 -1.49
N LEU A 94 8.38 10.44 -0.26
CA LEU A 94 9.22 10.64 0.92
C LEU A 94 10.24 9.51 1.06
N ALA A 95 9.82 8.25 0.96
CA ALA A 95 10.73 7.09 1.04
C ALA A 95 11.85 7.17 -0.01
N CYS A 96 11.51 7.57 -1.25
CA CYS A 96 12.49 7.79 -2.31
C CYS A 96 13.50 8.91 -1.98
N LEU A 97 13.01 10.05 -1.49
CA LEU A 97 13.85 11.19 -1.12
C LEU A 97 14.75 10.87 0.08
N GLU A 98 14.22 10.16 1.09
CA GLU A 98 15.00 9.69 2.24
C GLU A 98 16.09 8.73 1.79
N HIS A 99 15.78 7.74 0.95
CA HIS A 99 16.77 6.82 0.39
C HIS A 99 17.88 7.56 -0.36
N GLN A 100 17.53 8.53 -1.20
CA GLN A 100 18.50 9.36 -1.92
C GLN A 100 19.37 10.17 -0.98
N ALA A 101 18.78 10.83 0.02
CA ALA A 101 19.53 11.60 1.00
C ALA A 101 20.54 10.72 1.75
N HIS A 102 20.13 9.51 2.14
CA HIS A 102 21.01 8.55 2.82
C HIS A 102 22.14 8.06 1.91
N SER A 103 21.83 7.78 0.64
CA SER A 103 22.82 7.37 -0.38
C SER A 103 23.87 8.47 -0.61
N LEU A 104 23.44 9.72 -0.79
CA LEU A 104 24.33 10.88 -0.99
C LEU A 104 25.19 11.16 0.24
N ALA A 105 24.63 10.98 1.44
CA ALA A 105 25.35 11.10 2.70
C ALA A 105 26.30 9.92 2.99
N LYS A 106 26.33 8.90 2.11
CA LYS A 106 27.13 7.67 2.26
C LYS A 106 26.90 6.97 3.60
N LEU A 107 25.64 7.00 4.08
CA LEU A 107 25.27 6.25 5.26
C LEU A 107 25.35 4.74 4.97
N SER A 108 25.72 3.96 5.98
CA SER A 108 25.79 2.51 5.85
C SER A 108 24.46 1.82 6.13
N HIS A 109 23.59 2.47 6.92
CA HIS A 109 22.29 1.95 7.34
C HIS A 109 21.20 3.01 7.24
N ILE A 110 19.96 2.55 7.09
CA ILE A 110 18.74 3.33 7.13
C ILE A 110 17.75 2.67 8.09
N GLN A 111 17.09 3.47 8.92
CA GLN A 111 15.92 3.02 9.68
C GLN A 111 14.69 3.55 8.96
N VAL A 112 13.93 2.65 8.34
CA VAL A 112 12.72 3.01 7.59
C VAL A 112 11.62 3.41 8.57
N ARG A 113 11.00 4.56 8.34
CA ARG A 113 9.92 5.09 9.18
C ARG A 113 8.58 4.46 8.80
N LEU A 114 7.64 4.48 9.74
CA LEU A 114 6.24 4.19 9.42
C LEU A 114 5.72 5.17 8.35
N PRO A 115 4.80 4.73 7.47
CA PRO A 115 4.39 5.52 6.32
C PRO A 115 3.62 6.77 6.74
N LEU A 116 3.62 7.80 5.89
CA LEU A 116 2.72 8.94 6.06
C LEU A 116 1.26 8.46 5.94
N ILE A 117 0.33 9.25 6.50
CA ILE A 117 -1.10 9.02 6.26
C ILE A 117 -1.46 9.69 4.93
N ASP A 118 -1.62 8.86 3.91
CA ASP A 118 -2.04 9.22 2.55
C ASP A 118 -2.85 8.07 1.91
N ASP A 119 -2.94 8.04 0.59
CA ASP A 119 -3.76 7.09 -0.18
C ASP A 119 -3.41 5.61 0.12
N ASP A 120 -2.12 5.28 0.17
CA ASP A 120 -1.62 3.92 0.41
C ASP A 120 -1.87 3.45 1.86
N TYR A 121 -2.11 4.38 2.80
CA TYR A 121 -2.08 4.07 4.22
C TYR A 121 -3.15 3.06 4.62
N GLY A 122 -4.38 3.23 4.11
CA GLY A 122 -5.50 2.32 4.40
C GLY A 122 -5.22 0.90 3.92
N GLU A 123 -4.74 0.75 2.68
CA GLU A 123 -4.35 -0.55 2.11
C GLU A 123 -3.24 -1.20 2.92
N HIS A 124 -2.20 -0.44 3.27
CA HIS A 124 -1.06 -0.93 4.03
C HIS A 124 -1.51 -1.47 5.40
N VAL A 125 -2.41 -0.74 6.10
CA VAL A 125 -2.98 -1.23 7.38
C VAL A 125 -3.74 -2.54 7.16
N SER A 126 -4.59 -2.59 6.14
CA SER A 126 -5.40 -3.78 5.85
C SER A 126 -4.56 -5.00 5.48
N VAL A 127 -3.48 -4.82 4.72
CA VAL A 127 -2.52 -5.88 4.37
C VAL A 127 -1.83 -6.43 5.61
N TYR A 128 -1.28 -5.52 6.44
CA TYR A 128 -0.54 -5.91 7.63
C TYR A 128 -1.41 -6.60 8.66
N GLN A 129 -2.66 -6.20 8.74
CA GLN A 129 -3.57 -6.85 9.65
C GLN A 129 -3.99 -8.24 9.16
N SER A 130 -4.23 -8.45 7.86
CA SER A 130 -4.45 -9.81 7.32
C SER A 130 -3.31 -10.75 7.69
N MET A 131 -2.06 -10.27 7.63
CA MET A 131 -0.90 -11.02 8.09
C MET A 131 -0.98 -11.33 9.60
N LEU A 132 -1.21 -10.32 10.45
CA LEU A 132 -1.22 -10.51 11.90
C LEU A 132 -2.29 -11.50 12.36
N ARG A 133 -3.44 -11.53 11.69
CA ARG A 133 -4.56 -12.45 11.96
C ARG A 133 -4.30 -13.89 11.53
N HIS A 134 -3.35 -14.12 10.63
CA HIS A 134 -3.05 -15.47 10.17
C HIS A 134 -2.77 -16.41 11.35
N ARG A 135 -3.50 -17.51 11.45
CA ARG A 135 -3.42 -18.46 12.57
C ARG A 135 -2.65 -19.73 12.26
N HIS A 136 -2.93 -20.37 11.12
CA HIS A 136 -2.48 -21.74 10.87
C HIS A 136 -2.08 -22.00 9.42
N GLY A 137 -1.06 -22.83 9.25
CA GLY A 137 -0.66 -23.37 7.97
C GLY A 137 0.21 -22.41 7.15
N THR A 138 -0.21 -22.16 5.92
CA THR A 138 0.52 -21.32 4.96
C THR A 138 -0.27 -20.03 4.74
N PHE A 139 0.37 -18.89 4.94
CA PHE A 139 -0.20 -17.59 4.58
C PHE A 139 -0.25 -17.44 3.06
N ARG A 140 -1.45 -17.31 2.50
CA ARG A 140 -1.66 -17.16 1.06
C ARG A 140 -2.19 -15.78 0.73
N VAL A 141 -1.51 -15.13 -0.21
CA VAL A 141 -1.89 -13.81 -0.72
C VAL A 141 -1.94 -13.83 -2.24
N MET A 142 -2.99 -13.24 -2.80
CA MET A 142 -3.13 -13.02 -4.24
C MET A 142 -3.26 -11.53 -4.54
N GLU A 143 -2.58 -11.08 -5.60
CA GLU A 143 -2.62 -9.70 -6.08
C GLU A 143 -2.96 -9.69 -7.58
N LEU A 144 -4.11 -9.11 -7.91
CA LEU A 144 -4.59 -8.95 -9.29
C LEU A 144 -4.31 -7.51 -9.73
N GLY A 145 -3.50 -7.34 -10.77
CA GLY A 145 -2.89 -6.05 -11.11
C GLY A 145 -1.66 -5.76 -10.25
N ALA A 146 -0.73 -6.72 -10.24
CA ALA A 146 0.34 -6.76 -9.26
C ALA A 146 1.36 -5.62 -9.39
N ARG A 147 1.53 -5.01 -10.56
CA ARG A 147 2.64 -4.09 -10.85
C ARG A 147 3.99 -4.76 -10.57
N TRP A 148 4.65 -4.48 -9.44
CA TRP A 148 5.87 -5.20 -9.02
C TRP A 148 5.66 -6.22 -7.88
N GLY A 149 4.41 -6.42 -7.47
CA GLY A 149 3.96 -7.29 -6.37
C GLY A 149 3.94 -6.55 -5.04
N THR A 150 3.42 -5.32 -5.05
CA THR A 150 3.58 -4.34 -3.97
C THR A 150 3.07 -4.86 -2.64
N TRP A 151 1.83 -5.32 -2.64
CA TRP A 151 1.09 -5.60 -1.42
C TRP A 151 1.41 -6.98 -0.88
N ALA A 152 1.52 -7.98 -1.75
CA ALA A 152 1.95 -9.32 -1.35
C ALA A 152 3.40 -9.33 -0.82
N ALA A 153 4.33 -8.58 -1.46
CA ALA A 153 5.70 -8.49 -0.97
C ALA A 153 5.76 -7.90 0.43
N ARG A 154 5.05 -6.79 0.67
CA ARG A 154 4.95 -6.14 1.98
C ARG A 154 4.34 -7.06 3.03
N ALA A 155 3.27 -7.78 2.69
CA ALA A 155 2.64 -8.75 3.58
C ALA A 155 3.64 -9.82 4.02
N ILE A 156 4.40 -10.38 3.08
CA ILE A 156 5.30 -11.50 3.32
C ILE A 156 6.57 -11.07 4.05
N THR A 157 7.14 -9.91 3.76
CA THR A 157 8.29 -9.41 4.53
C THR A 157 7.90 -9.08 5.97
N PHE A 158 6.69 -8.54 6.18
CA PHE A 158 6.16 -8.34 7.52
C PHE A 158 5.89 -9.67 8.23
N LEU A 159 5.32 -10.66 7.54
CA LEU A 159 5.13 -12.02 8.06
C LEU A 159 6.44 -12.61 8.55
N ARG A 160 7.51 -12.54 7.74
CA ARG A 160 8.83 -13.08 8.11
C ARG A 160 9.45 -12.35 9.29
N ALA A 161 9.19 -11.05 9.43
CA ALA A 161 9.72 -10.25 10.52
C ALA A 161 9.05 -10.58 11.86
N VAL A 162 7.78 -11.01 11.85
CA VAL A 162 6.98 -11.25 13.08
C VAL A 162 6.75 -12.73 13.38
N LYS A 163 6.59 -13.56 12.35
CA LYS A 163 6.29 -15.01 12.39
C LYS A 163 7.17 -15.79 11.40
N PRO A 164 8.50 -15.83 11.60
CA PRO A 164 9.46 -16.40 10.64
C PRO A 164 9.23 -17.88 10.30
N GLU A 165 8.54 -18.62 11.16
CA GLU A 165 8.20 -20.03 10.99
C GLU A 165 7.02 -20.29 10.05
N VAL A 166 6.20 -19.26 9.76
CA VAL A 166 5.01 -19.40 8.92
C VAL A 166 5.41 -19.45 7.44
N LEU A 167 4.96 -20.51 6.77
CA LEU A 167 5.14 -20.66 5.32
C LEU A 167 4.23 -19.67 4.58
N HIS A 168 4.62 -19.29 3.36
CA HIS A 168 3.83 -18.38 2.53
C HIS A 168 3.81 -18.81 1.05
N GLU A 169 2.75 -18.38 0.34
CA GLU A 169 2.59 -18.47 -1.10
C GLU A 169 1.99 -17.18 -1.63
N ALA A 170 2.63 -16.58 -2.64
CA ALA A 170 2.12 -15.42 -3.34
C ALA A 170 1.62 -15.78 -4.74
N TYR A 171 0.51 -15.18 -5.16
CA TYR A 171 -0.12 -15.39 -6.44
C TYR A 171 -0.30 -14.05 -7.14
N PHE A 172 0.22 -13.90 -8.35
CA PHE A 172 0.23 -12.62 -9.06
C PHE A 172 -0.42 -12.75 -10.44
N VAL A 173 -1.25 -11.77 -10.80
CA VAL A 173 -1.74 -11.56 -12.17
C VAL A 173 -1.37 -10.15 -12.60
N GLU A 174 -0.71 -10.03 -13.75
CA GLU A 174 -0.24 -8.75 -14.27
C GLU A 174 -0.15 -8.77 -15.80
N PRO A 175 -0.96 -7.98 -16.53
CA PRO A 175 -0.93 -8.01 -17.99
C PRO A 175 0.31 -7.33 -18.60
N ALA A 176 0.87 -6.31 -17.95
CA ALA A 176 1.98 -5.55 -18.51
C ALA A 176 3.29 -6.35 -18.38
N ARG A 177 3.95 -6.58 -19.53
CA ARG A 177 5.19 -7.38 -19.59
C ARG A 177 6.29 -6.83 -18.68
N ARG A 178 6.40 -5.51 -18.53
CA ARG A 178 7.41 -4.86 -17.67
C ARG A 178 7.10 -5.10 -16.21
N SER A 179 5.87 -4.86 -15.79
CA SER A 179 5.35 -5.20 -14.46
C SER A 179 5.56 -6.68 -14.11
N CYS A 180 5.27 -7.60 -15.01
CA CYS A 180 5.62 -9.01 -14.83
C CYS A 180 7.11 -9.25 -14.55
N GLY A 181 7.99 -8.61 -15.31
CA GLY A 181 9.43 -8.65 -15.05
C GLY A 181 9.80 -8.07 -13.68
N ALA A 182 9.10 -7.01 -13.26
CA ALA A 182 9.28 -6.39 -11.95
C ALA A 182 8.87 -7.33 -10.81
N VAL A 183 7.72 -8.02 -10.91
CA VAL A 183 7.31 -9.07 -9.96
C VAL A 183 8.42 -10.11 -9.84
N VAL A 184 8.87 -10.68 -10.96
CA VAL A 184 9.94 -11.71 -10.96
C VAL A 184 11.19 -11.20 -10.23
N GLN A 185 11.59 -9.95 -10.49
CA GLN A 185 12.77 -9.35 -9.89
C GLN A 185 12.61 -9.12 -8.38
N VAL A 186 11.50 -8.51 -7.93
CA VAL A 186 11.25 -8.25 -6.50
C VAL A 186 11.12 -9.56 -5.73
N MET A 187 10.37 -10.54 -6.24
CA MET A 187 10.21 -11.83 -5.57
C MET A 187 11.54 -12.56 -5.44
N LYS A 188 12.36 -12.59 -6.50
CA LYS A 188 13.70 -13.21 -6.46
C LYS A 188 14.63 -12.50 -5.48
N LEU A 189 14.65 -11.17 -5.49
CA LEU A 189 15.49 -10.35 -4.63
C LEU A 189 15.20 -10.57 -3.14
N ASN A 190 13.93 -10.79 -2.82
CA ASN A 190 13.47 -11.00 -1.45
C ASN A 190 13.26 -12.49 -1.11
N GLY A 191 13.63 -13.41 -2.01
CA GLY A 191 13.47 -14.85 -1.81
C GLY A 191 12.02 -15.29 -1.53
N ILE A 192 11.03 -14.62 -2.12
CA ILE A 192 9.60 -14.91 -1.95
C ILE A 192 9.18 -16.00 -2.92
N ARG A 193 8.45 -17.02 -2.44
CA ARG A 193 7.87 -18.07 -3.28
C ARG A 193 6.57 -17.57 -3.92
N TYR A 194 6.44 -17.71 -5.23
CA TYR A 194 5.31 -17.14 -5.96
C TYR A 194 4.89 -17.96 -7.20
N GLN A 195 3.67 -17.69 -7.65
CA GLN A 195 3.16 -18.01 -8.98
C GLN A 195 2.77 -16.70 -9.69
N LEU A 196 3.07 -16.59 -10.98
CA LEU A 196 2.79 -15.39 -11.77
C LEU A 196 2.10 -15.78 -13.09
N ARG A 197 1.03 -15.05 -13.42
CA ARG A 197 0.34 -15.10 -14.71
C ARG A 197 0.43 -13.74 -15.39
N CYS A 198 1.14 -13.68 -16.52
CA CYS A 198 1.33 -12.46 -17.30
C CYS A 198 0.18 -12.23 -18.29
N THR A 199 -1.01 -11.94 -17.77
CA THR A 199 -2.25 -11.81 -18.53
C THR A 199 -3.22 -10.86 -17.83
N LEU A 200 -4.30 -10.48 -18.49
CA LEU A 200 -5.40 -9.74 -17.86
C LEU A 200 -6.06 -10.58 -16.77
N ALA A 201 -6.35 -9.94 -15.63
CA ALA A 201 -7.14 -10.52 -14.56
C ALA A 201 -8.61 -10.65 -15.00
N THR A 202 -8.96 -11.83 -15.49
CA THR A 202 -10.33 -12.20 -15.90
C THR A 202 -10.93 -13.18 -14.90
N PRO A 203 -12.27 -13.36 -14.88
CA PRO A 203 -12.90 -14.42 -14.11
C PRO A 203 -12.25 -15.79 -14.33
N GLU A 204 -11.94 -16.14 -15.58
CA GLU A 204 -11.34 -17.42 -15.94
C GLU A 204 -9.95 -17.60 -15.31
N VAL A 205 -9.10 -16.58 -15.40
CA VAL A 205 -7.74 -16.60 -14.82
C VAL A 205 -7.79 -16.68 -13.30
N PHE A 206 -8.67 -15.90 -12.65
CA PHE A 206 -8.86 -15.98 -11.20
C PHE A 206 -9.31 -17.37 -10.76
N LEU A 207 -10.32 -17.93 -11.44
CA LEU A 207 -10.84 -19.26 -11.13
C LEU A 207 -9.79 -20.34 -11.33
N GLU A 208 -8.97 -20.27 -12.39
CA GLU A 208 -7.84 -21.17 -12.62
C GLU A 208 -6.82 -21.08 -11.48
N MET A 209 -6.43 -19.87 -11.09
CA MET A 209 -5.43 -19.68 -10.03
C MET A 209 -5.92 -20.12 -8.65
N MET A 210 -7.24 -20.07 -8.41
CA MET A 210 -7.85 -20.59 -7.18
C MET A 210 -8.01 -22.11 -7.17
N GLN A 211 -7.75 -22.81 -8.28
CA GLN A 211 -7.85 -24.28 -8.31
C GLN A 211 -6.83 -24.91 -7.34
N GLY A 212 -7.32 -25.71 -6.39
CA GLY A 212 -6.50 -26.36 -5.38
C GLY A 212 -6.07 -25.45 -4.22
N ILE A 213 -6.54 -24.19 -4.19
CA ILE A 213 -6.37 -23.32 -3.02
C ILE A 213 -7.59 -23.46 -2.12
N ASP A 214 -7.42 -24.12 -0.98
CA ASP A 214 -8.51 -24.32 -0.01
C ASP A 214 -8.87 -23.02 0.72
N PHE A 215 -7.89 -22.15 0.94
CA PHE A 215 -8.06 -20.91 1.70
C PHE A 215 -7.02 -19.85 1.28
N MET A 216 -7.49 -18.61 1.14
CA MET A 216 -6.72 -17.42 0.81
C MET A 216 -6.91 -16.38 1.91
N ASP A 217 -5.82 -16.01 2.61
CA ASP A 217 -5.86 -15.03 3.70
C ASP A 217 -6.17 -13.61 3.17
N LEU A 218 -5.62 -13.27 2.00
CA LEU A 218 -5.72 -11.93 1.42
C LEU A 218 -5.82 -11.97 -0.10
N LEU A 219 -6.85 -11.32 -0.64
CA LEU A 219 -6.95 -10.96 -2.05
C LEU A 219 -6.87 -9.43 -2.19
N HIS A 220 -5.82 -8.94 -2.84
CA HIS A 220 -5.71 -7.54 -3.28
C HIS A 220 -6.05 -7.45 -4.77
N VAL A 221 -6.86 -6.45 -5.15
CA VAL A 221 -7.29 -6.23 -6.53
C VAL A 221 -7.20 -4.76 -6.89
N ASP A 222 -6.41 -4.47 -7.91
CA ASP A 222 -6.29 -3.17 -8.56
C ASP A 222 -6.14 -3.40 -10.06
N ILE A 223 -7.26 -3.51 -10.78
CA ILE A 223 -7.28 -3.92 -12.20
C ILE A 223 -7.91 -2.84 -13.08
N GLN A 224 -7.75 -1.59 -12.67
CA GLN A 224 -7.98 -0.39 -13.48
C GLN A 224 -9.38 -0.33 -14.12
N GLY A 225 -10.42 -0.67 -13.34
CA GLY A 225 -11.82 -0.62 -13.75
C GLY A 225 -12.41 -1.97 -14.18
N ALA A 226 -11.58 -3.03 -14.28
CA ALA A 226 -12.06 -4.37 -14.58
C ALA A 226 -12.69 -5.10 -13.37
N GLU A 227 -12.73 -4.46 -12.19
CA GLU A 227 -13.25 -5.04 -10.95
C GLU A 227 -14.72 -5.44 -11.10
N ASP A 228 -15.54 -4.62 -11.74
CA ASP A 228 -16.96 -4.92 -11.94
C ASP A 228 -17.17 -6.27 -12.62
N LYS A 229 -16.51 -6.47 -13.77
CA LYS A 229 -16.63 -7.71 -14.54
C LYS A 229 -16.14 -8.92 -13.76
N LEU A 230 -15.06 -8.77 -13.00
CA LEU A 230 -14.52 -9.86 -12.19
C LEU A 230 -15.47 -10.24 -11.05
N PHE A 231 -15.93 -9.27 -10.28
CA PHE A 231 -16.67 -9.51 -9.04
C PHE A 231 -18.16 -9.77 -9.25
N THR A 232 -18.73 -9.41 -10.40
CA THR A 232 -20.11 -9.75 -10.77
C THR A 232 -20.27 -11.14 -11.39
N ASP A 233 -19.17 -11.82 -11.73
CA ASP A 233 -19.24 -13.21 -12.18
C ASP A 233 -19.68 -14.11 -11.00
N PRO A 234 -20.81 -14.84 -11.13
CA PRO A 234 -21.34 -15.64 -10.02
C PRO A 234 -20.41 -16.76 -9.58
N ARG A 235 -19.55 -17.29 -10.47
CA ARG A 235 -18.57 -18.32 -10.16
C ARG A 235 -17.45 -17.75 -9.29
N VAL A 236 -16.97 -16.55 -9.62
CA VAL A 236 -15.98 -15.82 -8.83
C VAL A 236 -16.56 -15.52 -7.45
N ALA A 237 -17.77 -14.96 -7.38
CA ALA A 237 -18.44 -14.63 -6.12
C ALA A 237 -18.64 -15.87 -5.22
N GLN A 238 -18.89 -17.05 -5.80
CA GLN A 238 -18.96 -18.31 -5.05
C GLN A 238 -17.61 -18.70 -4.46
N VAL A 239 -16.53 -18.59 -5.23
CA VAL A 239 -15.16 -18.89 -4.76
C VAL A 239 -14.75 -17.92 -3.66
N LEU A 240 -15.00 -16.62 -3.84
CA LEU A 240 -14.70 -15.59 -2.83
C LEU A 240 -15.37 -15.91 -1.48
N ARG A 241 -16.68 -16.16 -1.49
CA ARG A 241 -17.44 -16.50 -0.27
C ARG A 241 -16.92 -17.76 0.42
N LYS A 242 -16.45 -18.74 -0.36
CA LYS A 242 -16.02 -20.03 0.18
C LYS A 242 -14.55 -20.03 0.61
N HIS A 243 -13.67 -19.29 -0.05
CA HIS A 243 -12.22 -19.51 0.06
C HIS A 243 -11.41 -18.27 0.45
N VAL A 244 -11.98 -17.06 0.40
CA VAL A 244 -11.22 -15.82 0.66
C VAL A 244 -11.66 -15.18 1.97
N ALA A 245 -10.71 -14.85 2.84
CA ALA A 245 -10.96 -14.21 4.13
C ALA A 245 -11.12 -12.69 4.04
N ARG A 246 -10.18 -12.01 3.36
CA ARG A 246 -10.22 -10.57 3.14
C ARG A 246 -10.06 -10.22 1.66
N ILE A 247 -10.76 -9.17 1.25
CA ILE A 247 -10.56 -8.51 -0.04
C ILE A 247 -10.19 -7.03 0.20
N ILE A 248 -9.18 -6.54 -0.52
CA ILE A 248 -8.82 -5.12 -0.64
C ILE A 248 -8.99 -4.76 -2.13
N LEU A 249 -9.84 -3.77 -2.44
CA LEU A 249 -10.17 -3.40 -3.82
C LEU A 249 -9.90 -1.92 -4.10
N GLY A 250 -9.07 -1.66 -5.11
CA GLY A 250 -9.04 -0.41 -5.87
C GLY A 250 -10.24 -0.36 -6.82
N THR A 251 -11.22 0.51 -6.59
CA THR A 251 -12.52 0.46 -7.31
C THR A 251 -12.59 1.25 -8.61
N HIS A 252 -11.66 2.16 -8.84
CA HIS A 252 -11.45 3.04 -10.00
C HIS A 252 -12.64 3.91 -10.47
N SER A 253 -13.82 3.79 -9.85
CA SER A 253 -14.94 4.70 -10.07
C SER A 253 -16.00 4.58 -8.98
N GLU A 254 -16.79 5.64 -8.80
CA GLU A 254 -17.90 5.68 -7.85
C GLU A 254 -18.96 4.62 -8.19
N LEU A 255 -19.22 4.42 -9.49
CA LEU A 255 -20.17 3.44 -9.97
C LEU A 255 -19.75 2.01 -9.57
N ILE A 256 -18.50 1.65 -9.82
CA ILE A 256 -17.96 0.33 -9.44
C ILE A 256 -17.99 0.20 -7.91
N HIS A 257 -17.56 1.23 -7.19
CA HIS A 257 -17.55 1.22 -5.73
C HIS A 257 -18.93 0.95 -5.13
N SER A 258 -19.95 1.72 -5.52
CA SER A 258 -21.32 1.53 -5.03
C SER A 258 -21.90 0.17 -5.43
N LYS A 259 -21.62 -0.29 -6.66
CA LYS A 259 -22.10 -1.59 -7.15
C LYS A 259 -21.50 -2.75 -6.35
N LEU A 260 -20.19 -2.72 -6.09
CA LEU A 260 -19.51 -3.77 -5.34
C LEU A 260 -19.89 -3.73 -3.85
N ALA A 261 -20.03 -2.54 -3.26
CA ALA A 261 -20.52 -2.41 -1.89
C ALA A 261 -21.93 -3.02 -1.71
N GLU A 262 -22.85 -2.79 -2.65
CA GLU A 262 -24.19 -3.41 -2.61
C GLU A 262 -24.14 -4.92 -2.85
N LEU A 263 -23.31 -5.39 -3.80
CA LEU A 263 -23.20 -6.81 -4.14
C LEU A 263 -22.66 -7.66 -2.98
N TYR A 264 -21.79 -7.08 -2.16
CA TYR A 264 -21.15 -7.72 -1.01
C TYR A 264 -21.61 -7.11 0.33
N LYS A 265 -22.85 -6.61 0.40
CA LYS A 265 -23.42 -6.06 1.64
C LYS A 265 -23.57 -7.10 2.78
N ASP A 266 -23.45 -8.38 2.46
CA ASP A 266 -23.40 -9.50 3.41
C ASP A 266 -21.99 -9.72 4.00
N TRP A 267 -20.98 -9.01 3.51
CA TRP A 267 -19.62 -8.99 4.04
C TRP A 267 -19.46 -7.84 5.04
N ILE A 268 -18.42 -7.92 5.87
CA ILE A 268 -18.15 -6.90 6.89
C ILE A 268 -17.31 -5.80 6.24
N PRO A 269 -17.82 -4.56 6.11
CA PRO A 269 -17.04 -3.45 5.58
C PRO A 269 -16.03 -2.97 6.65
N ILE A 270 -14.74 -3.13 6.35
CA ILE A 270 -13.65 -2.70 7.24
C ILE A 270 -13.28 -1.25 6.95
N PHE A 271 -13.25 -0.89 5.67
CA PHE A 271 -12.96 0.45 5.20
C PHE A 271 -13.63 0.68 3.85
N SER A 272 -14.13 1.89 3.64
CA SER A 272 -14.81 2.27 2.40
C SER A 272 -14.51 3.73 2.12
N LEU A 273 -13.87 3.95 0.98
CA LEU A 273 -13.47 5.25 0.47
C LEU A 273 -13.79 5.28 -1.04
N PRO A 274 -14.96 5.76 -1.48
CA PRO A 274 -15.26 5.81 -2.90
C PRO A 274 -14.34 6.81 -3.62
N THR A 275 -14.12 6.64 -4.93
CA THR A 275 -13.61 7.77 -5.73
C THR A 275 -14.67 8.87 -5.71
N GLY A 276 -14.46 9.98 -5.01
CA GLY A 276 -15.49 11.02 -4.95
C GLY A 276 -15.77 11.66 -6.32
N PRO A 277 -17.01 12.07 -6.61
CA PRO A 277 -17.35 12.70 -7.87
C PRO A 277 -16.55 14.00 -8.04
N GLY A 278 -15.71 14.04 -9.07
CA GLY A 278 -14.80 15.16 -9.32
C GLY A 278 -13.58 15.22 -8.41
N HIS A 279 -13.39 14.28 -7.47
CA HIS A 279 -12.17 14.23 -6.65
C HIS A 279 -10.95 13.99 -7.53
N VAL A 280 -10.97 12.95 -8.38
CA VAL A 280 -9.87 12.69 -9.32
C VAL A 280 -9.63 13.91 -10.21
N ALA A 281 -10.67 14.53 -10.76
CA ALA A 281 -10.51 15.73 -11.58
C ALA A 281 -9.87 16.90 -10.81
N CYS A 282 -10.32 17.15 -9.57
CA CYS A 282 -9.75 18.17 -8.70
C CYS A 282 -8.30 17.89 -8.32
N LEU A 283 -7.98 16.63 -8.01
CA LEU A 283 -6.62 16.21 -7.71
C LEU A 283 -5.73 16.36 -8.93
N MET A 284 -6.19 15.93 -10.10
CA MET A 284 -5.46 16.09 -11.35
C MET A 284 -5.21 17.57 -11.67
N GLU A 285 -6.17 18.45 -11.33
CA GLU A 285 -6.02 19.91 -11.43
C GLU A 285 -4.86 20.45 -10.58
N HIS A 286 -4.58 19.87 -9.42
CA HIS A 286 -3.57 20.40 -8.49
C HIS A 286 -2.26 19.61 -8.44
N PHE A 287 -2.28 18.33 -8.81
CA PHE A 287 -1.13 17.43 -8.73
C PHE A 287 -0.44 17.21 -10.08
N ARG A 288 -1.17 17.34 -11.20
CA ARG A 288 -0.63 17.02 -12.55
C ARG A 288 -0.51 18.22 -13.49
N GLN A 289 -0.93 19.41 -13.09
CA GLN A 289 -1.16 20.51 -14.04
C GLN A 289 0.07 21.13 -14.73
N ASN A 290 1.30 20.93 -14.28
CA ASN A 290 2.42 21.71 -14.80
C ASN A 290 3.53 20.94 -15.50
N GLY A 291 3.42 19.61 -15.65
CA GLY A 291 4.51 18.81 -16.25
C GLY A 291 5.87 18.96 -15.53
N THR A 292 5.87 19.59 -14.35
CA THR A 292 7.05 19.80 -13.51
C THR A 292 7.21 18.61 -12.57
N ASP A 293 8.38 17.98 -12.60
CA ASP A 293 8.73 16.74 -11.87
C ASP A 293 8.71 16.81 -10.34
N PHE A 294 8.32 17.93 -9.75
CA PHE A 294 8.24 18.09 -8.31
C PHE A 294 6.77 18.27 -7.98
N GLY A 295 6.20 17.32 -7.24
CA GLY A 295 4.76 17.28 -6.99
C GLY A 295 4.26 18.44 -6.14
N PRO A 296 3.05 18.32 -5.55
CA PRO A 296 2.27 19.48 -5.19
C PRO A 296 3.04 20.40 -4.25
N SER A 297 3.05 21.69 -4.58
CA SER A 297 3.58 22.69 -3.69
C SER A 297 2.69 22.81 -2.44
N VAL A 298 3.15 23.53 -1.42
CA VAL A 298 2.30 23.80 -0.24
C VAL A 298 1.01 24.50 -0.65
N GLU A 299 1.07 25.36 -1.67
CA GLU A 299 -0.07 26.05 -2.27
C GLU A 299 -1.07 25.06 -2.89
N ASP A 300 -0.62 23.98 -3.52
CA ASP A 300 -1.50 22.96 -4.10
C ASP A 300 -2.26 22.18 -3.01
N TRP A 301 -1.59 21.81 -1.91
CA TRP A 301 -2.27 21.18 -0.77
C TRP A 301 -3.29 22.11 -0.10
N ASN A 302 -3.01 23.41 -0.01
CA ASN A 302 -4.00 24.40 0.43
C ASN A 302 -5.25 24.39 -0.46
N ARG A 303 -5.07 24.38 -1.80
CA ARG A 303 -6.19 24.34 -2.75
C ARG A 303 -7.02 23.07 -2.63
N VAL A 304 -6.37 21.91 -2.48
CA VAL A 304 -7.03 20.62 -2.26
C VAL A 304 -7.89 20.67 -1.00
N ARG A 305 -7.38 21.28 0.09
CA ARG A 305 -8.14 21.49 1.33
C ARG A 305 -9.32 22.44 1.14
N GLU A 306 -9.09 23.60 0.53
CA GLU A 306 -10.10 24.64 0.28
C GLU A 306 -11.26 24.11 -0.57
N ARG A 307 -10.94 23.30 -1.58
CA ARG A 307 -11.92 22.67 -2.48
C ARG A 307 -12.51 21.37 -1.93
N LYS A 308 -12.03 20.89 -0.77
CA LYS A 308 -12.47 19.64 -0.13
C LYS A 308 -12.31 18.41 -1.02
N CYS A 309 -11.19 18.34 -1.76
CA CYS A 309 -10.90 17.25 -2.68
C CYS A 309 -10.24 16.06 -1.96
N PHE A 310 -10.89 15.60 -0.90
CA PHE A 310 -10.42 14.55 -0.02
C PHE A 310 -11.60 13.95 0.74
N HIS A 311 -11.39 12.79 1.34
CA HIS A 311 -12.34 12.15 2.24
C HIS A 311 -11.90 12.31 3.68
N PRO A 312 -12.80 12.73 4.60
CA PRO A 312 -12.48 12.75 6.02
C PRO A 312 -12.36 11.32 6.55
N THR A 313 -11.25 11.01 7.21
CA THR A 313 -11.04 9.77 7.96
C THR A 313 -10.63 10.10 9.40
N PRO A 314 -10.64 9.16 10.36
CA PRO A 314 -10.14 9.44 11.71
C PRO A 314 -8.66 9.81 11.75
N GLN A 315 -7.88 9.41 10.75
CA GLN A 315 -6.48 9.78 10.58
C GLN A 315 -6.30 11.06 9.73
N GLY A 316 -7.36 11.85 9.60
CA GLY A 316 -7.40 13.10 8.83
C GLY A 316 -7.91 12.93 7.41
N GLY A 317 -7.89 14.00 6.64
CA GLY A 317 -8.30 13.96 5.24
C GLY A 317 -7.36 13.08 4.41
N VAL A 318 -7.93 12.17 3.62
CA VAL A 318 -7.20 11.32 2.67
C VAL A 318 -7.60 11.68 1.25
N VAL A 319 -6.60 11.98 0.45
CA VAL A 319 -6.71 12.08 -1.00
C VAL A 319 -6.64 10.66 -1.54
N ASN A 320 -7.71 10.19 -2.16
CA ASN A 320 -7.76 8.85 -2.72
C ASN A 320 -8.18 8.90 -4.19
N MET A 321 -7.33 8.35 -5.05
CA MET A 321 -7.50 8.42 -6.50
C MET A 321 -8.26 7.22 -7.05
N ASP A 322 -8.03 6.05 -6.48
CA ASP A 322 -8.50 4.78 -7.06
C ASP A 322 -9.77 4.26 -6.38
N GLY A 323 -10.20 4.83 -5.28
CA GLY A 323 -11.29 4.33 -4.44
C GLY A 323 -10.87 3.05 -3.75
N LEU A 324 -11.13 2.92 -2.45
CA LEU A 324 -10.71 1.79 -1.65
C LEU A 324 -11.91 1.13 -0.96
N LEU A 325 -12.14 -0.15 -1.23
CA LEU A 325 -13.10 -0.96 -0.50
C LEU A 325 -12.40 -2.16 0.14
N VAL A 326 -12.51 -2.29 1.47
CA VAL A 326 -11.93 -3.40 2.24
C VAL A 326 -13.06 -4.18 2.89
N LEU A 327 -13.13 -5.47 2.58
CA LEU A 327 -14.20 -6.37 3.01
C LEU A 327 -13.63 -7.61 3.69
N ASP A 328 -14.21 -7.97 4.83
CA ASP A 328 -13.97 -9.23 5.50
C ASP A 328 -15.15 -10.19 5.31
N ASN A 329 -14.82 -11.45 5.06
CA ASN A 329 -15.81 -12.49 4.87
C ASN A 329 -16.37 -12.97 6.22
N VAL A 330 -17.67 -12.80 6.43
CA VAL A 330 -18.40 -13.24 7.64
C VAL A 330 -18.25 -14.73 7.93
N ARG A 331 -17.90 -15.56 6.93
CA ARG A 331 -17.61 -16.98 7.15
C ARG A 331 -16.36 -17.19 7.99
N TRP A 332 -15.37 -16.32 7.84
CA TRP A 332 -14.03 -16.48 8.40
C TRP A 332 -13.77 -15.52 9.54
N VAL A 333 -14.44 -14.38 9.55
CA VAL A 333 -14.29 -13.33 10.57
C VAL A 333 -15.53 -13.29 11.46
N ASP A 334 -15.31 -13.20 12.77
CA ASP A 334 -16.34 -12.95 13.76
C ASP A 334 -16.74 -11.47 13.72
N GLU A 335 -17.94 -11.18 13.24
CA GLU A 335 -18.46 -9.81 13.09
C GLU A 335 -18.43 -9.03 14.41
N ALA A 336 -18.66 -9.70 15.55
CA ALA A 336 -18.61 -9.06 16.87
C ALA A 336 -17.18 -8.64 17.27
N LYS A 337 -16.17 -9.17 16.59
CA LYS A 337 -14.74 -8.91 16.83
C LYS A 337 -14.06 -8.21 15.67
N ALA A 338 -14.74 -8.09 14.54
CA ALA A 338 -14.24 -7.36 13.39
C ALA A 338 -13.90 -5.92 13.83
N PHE A 339 -12.82 -5.43 13.28
CA PHE A 339 -12.31 -4.09 13.55
C PHE A 339 -12.66 -3.18 12.38
N SER A 340 -12.63 -1.87 12.59
CA SER A 340 -12.58 -0.89 11.51
C SER A 340 -11.19 -0.24 11.47
N LEU A 341 -10.83 0.44 10.38
CA LEU A 341 -9.64 1.32 10.39
C LEU A 341 -9.74 2.47 11.41
N ASN A 342 -10.92 2.66 12.01
CA ASN A 342 -11.15 3.66 13.05
C ASN A 342 -10.88 3.10 14.46
N ASP A 343 -10.59 1.80 14.57
CA ASP A 343 -10.34 1.15 15.85
C ASP A 343 -9.00 1.63 16.43
N THR A 344 -9.04 1.97 17.72
CA THR A 344 -7.85 2.39 18.47
C THR A 344 -7.11 1.21 19.11
N ASP A 345 -7.66 -0.01 18.99
CA ASP A 345 -7.13 -1.23 19.60
C ASP A 345 -6.64 -2.22 18.54
N LEU A 346 -5.59 -2.97 18.85
CA LEU A 346 -5.11 -4.05 18.00
C LEU A 346 -6.03 -5.28 18.16
N ARG A 347 -6.73 -5.66 17.09
CA ARG A 347 -7.54 -6.90 17.02
C ARG A 347 -6.94 -7.88 16.00
N ILE A 348 -6.54 -9.05 16.48
CA ILE A 348 -5.88 -10.11 15.68
C ILE A 348 -6.50 -11.50 15.90
N ASP A 349 -7.41 -11.65 16.85
CA ASP A 349 -8.06 -12.91 17.23
C ASP A 349 -9.51 -13.01 16.71
N ASP A 350 -9.85 -12.27 15.68
CA ASP A 350 -11.20 -12.18 15.12
C ASP A 350 -11.50 -13.25 14.05
N LEU A 351 -10.53 -14.05 13.62
CA LEU A 351 -10.81 -15.25 12.84
C LEU A 351 -11.59 -16.29 13.66
N LYS A 352 -12.63 -16.86 13.05
CA LYS A 352 -13.35 -18.02 13.58
C LYS A 352 -12.41 -19.24 13.62
N ALA A 353 -12.61 -20.08 14.64
CA ALA A 353 -11.80 -21.28 14.88
C ALA A 353 -11.97 -22.33 13.78
#